data_AF-A0A7W8LC00-F1
#
_entry.id   AF-A0A7W8LC00-F1
#
_cell.length_a   1.000
_cell.length_b   1.000
_cell.length_c   1.000
_cell.angle_alpha   90.00
_cell.angle_beta   90.00
_cell.angle_gamma   90.00
#
_symmetry.space_group_name_H-M   'P 1'
#
loop_
_entity.id
_entity.type
_entity.pdbx_description
1 polymer ?
#
loop_
_entity_poly.entity_id
_entity_poly.type
_entity_poly.pdbx_seq_one_letter_code
_entity_poly.pdbx_strand_id
1 'polypeptide(L)' 'MNQTGETNRSGNVMRHAFMMHEIPRLHTVLHLIHDIADGPGRPDALVEIARLARCALVVSVPPDPRIVERDDACRSTLNP' A
#
# COMPACT_ATOMS: atom_id res chain seq x y z
N MET A 1 5.54 -9.55 -30.78
CA MET A 1 5.74 -8.25 -30.10
C MET A 1 4.43 -7.81 -29.43
N ASN A 2 4.00 -8.41 -28.31
CA ASN A 2 2.72 -8.04 -27.65
C ASN A 2 2.82 -7.88 -26.11
N GLN A 3 3.99 -8.06 -25.50
CA GLN A 3 4.15 -8.04 -24.03
C GLN A 3 4.06 -6.65 -23.38
N THR A 4 4.16 -5.58 -24.18
CA THR A 4 4.15 -4.18 -23.70
C THR A 4 2.75 -3.65 -23.38
N GLY A 5 1.68 -4.31 -23.86
CA GLY A 5 0.30 -3.87 -23.63
C GLY A 5 -0.28 -4.30 -22.29
N GLU A 6 0.10 -5.48 -21.80
CA GLU A 6 -0.48 -6.08 -20.58
C GLU A 6 0.12 -5.49 -19.30
N THR A 7 1.42 -5.23 -19.27
CA THR A 7 2.14 -4.54 -18.19
C THR A 7 1.61 -3.12 -17.97
N ASN A 8 1.36 -2.38 -19.05
CA ASN A 8 0.77 -1.04 -18.98
C ASN A 8 -0.67 -1.04 -18.45
N ARG A 9 -1.45 -2.10 -18.72
CA ARG A 9 -2.82 -2.24 -18.23
C ARG A 9 -2.85 -2.59 -16.74
N SER A 10 -1.99 -3.52 -16.29
CA SER A 10 -1.84 -3.87 -14.87
C SER A 10 -1.35 -2.69 -14.03
N GLY A 11 -0.38 -1.91 -14.52
CA GLY A 11 0.10 -0.71 -13.83
C GLY A 11 -0.99 0.35 -13.64
N ASN A 12 -1.89 0.51 -14.62
CA ASN A 12 -3.00 1.46 -14.52
C ASN A 12 -4.09 1.00 -13.53
N VAL A 13 -4.41 -0.30 -13.50
CA VAL A 13 -5.37 -0.85 -12.52
C VAL A 13 -4.83 -0.75 -11.09
N MET A 14 -3.56 -1.07 -10.87
CA MET A 14 -2.93 -0.92 -9.53
C MET A 14 -2.90 0.54 -9.08
N ARG A 15 -2.54 1.47 -9.98
CA ARG A 15 -2.56 2.91 -9.70
C ARG A 15 -3.97 3.40 -9.38
N HIS A 16 -4.98 2.95 -10.12
CA HIS A 16 -6.36 3.31 -9.88
C HIS A 16 -6.87 2.76 -8.53
N ALA A 17 -6.57 1.51 -8.21
CA ALA A 17 -6.94 0.91 -6.92
C ALA A 17 -6.28 1.63 -5.73
N PHE A 18 -5.00 1.99 -5.86
CA PHE A 18 -4.29 2.81 -4.87
C PHE A 18 -5.00 4.16 -4.66
N MET A 19 -5.32 4.86 -5.75
CA MET A 19 -5.97 6.17 -5.68
C MET A 19 -7.39 6.12 -5.09
N MET A 20 -8.18 5.11 -5.45
CA MET A 20 -9.59 5.03 -5.05
C MET A 20 -9.79 4.43 -3.66
N HIS A 21 -8.87 3.58 -3.19
CA HIS A 21 -9.07 2.84 -1.94
C HIS A 21 -7.99 3.08 -0.90
N GLU A 22 -6.73 3.18 -1.29
CA GLU A 22 -5.62 3.30 -0.34
C GLU A 22 -5.45 4.74 0.16
N ILE A 23 -5.64 5.76 -0.69
CA ILE A 23 -5.60 7.17 -0.29
C ILE A 23 -6.70 7.51 0.75
N PRO A 24 -7.99 7.19 0.54
CA PRO A 24 -9.02 7.46 1.54
C PRO A 24 -8.81 6.71 2.86
N ARG A 25 -8.27 5.48 2.79
CA ARG A 25 -7.94 4.68 3.97
C ARG A 25 -6.77 5.28 4.73
N LEU A 26 -5.73 5.77 4.05
CA LEU A 26 -4.63 6.51 4.66
C LEU A 26 -5.12 7.76 5.38
N HIS A 27 -5.99 8.55 4.74
CA HIS A 27 -6.58 9.75 5.33
C HIS A 27 -7.37 9.44 6.62
N THR A 28 -8.17 8.37 6.59
CA THR A 28 -8.91 7.90 7.77
C THR A 28 -7.99 7.54 8.94
N VAL A 29 -6.89 6.83 8.65
CA VAL A 29 -5.92 6.44 9.70
C VAL A 29 -5.21 7.66 10.28
N LEU A 30 -4.84 8.64 9.45
CA LEU A 30 -4.21 9.87 9.91
C LEU A 30 -5.15 10.70 10.79
N HIS A 31 -6.44 10.78 10.45
CA HIS A 31 -7.46 11.39 11.31
C HIS A 31 -7.58 10.67 12.66
N LEU A 32 -7.63 9.34 12.68
CA LEU A 32 -7.68 8.57 13.93
C LEU A 32 -6.44 8.82 14.81
N ILE A 33 -5.25 8.89 14.21
CA ILE A 33 -4.02 9.22 14.93
C ILE A 33 -4.10 10.63 15.53
N HIS A 34 -4.58 11.60 14.75
CA HIS A 34 -4.78 12.97 15.21
C HIS A 34 -5.73 13.03 16.41
N ASP A 35 -6.89 12.36 16.32
CA ASP A 35 -7.88 12.34 17.40
C ASP A 35 -7.35 11.68 18.69
N ILE A 36 -6.53 10.63 18.57
CA ILE A 36 -5.88 10.01 19.73
C ILE A 36 -4.83 10.94 20.34
N ALA A 37 -4.09 11.68 19.51
CA ALA A 37 -3.05 12.60 19.97
C ALA A 37 -3.61 13.87 20.62
N ASP A 38 -4.75 14.37 20.14
CA ASP A 38 -5.45 15.55 20.68
C ASP A 38 -6.34 15.20 21.89
N GLY A 39 -6.71 13.93 22.03
CA GLY A 39 -7.51 13.43 23.13
C GLY A 39 -6.79 13.46 24.49
N PRO A 40 -7.52 13.17 25.59
CA PRO A 40 -6.94 13.09 26.92
C PRO A 40 -5.86 11.99 26.98
N GLY A 41 -4.78 12.25 27.72
CA GLY A 41 -3.65 11.33 27.84
C GLY A 41 -4.08 9.96 28.35
N ARG A 42 -3.95 8.94 27.50
CA ARG A 42 -4.19 7.53 27.81
C ARG A 42 -2.85 6.79 27.86
N PRO A 43 -2.66 5.83 28.78
CA PRO A 43 -1.39 5.11 28.92
C PRO A 43 -0.96 4.38 27.64
N ASP A 44 -1.93 3.93 26.83
CA ASP A 44 -1.67 3.17 25.60
C ASP A 44 -1.73 3.99 24.30
N ALA A 45 -1.94 5.32 24.39
CA ALA A 45 -2.16 6.17 23.21
C ALA A 45 -1.02 6.08 22.18
N LEU A 46 0.24 6.11 22.65
CA LEU A 46 1.40 6.00 21.78
C LEU A 46 1.51 4.63 21.10
N VAL A 47 1.11 3.56 21.78
CA VAL A 47 1.10 2.19 21.23
C VAL A 47 0.03 2.07 20.15
N GLU A 48 -1.15 2.65 20.41
CA GLU A 48 -2.26 2.70 19.46
C GLU A 48 -1.89 3.50 18.20
N ILE A 49 -1.32 4.69 18.37
CA ILE A 49 -0.77 5.52 17.28
C ILE A 49 0.28 4.75 16.48
N ALA A 50 1.24 4.11 17.14
CA ALA A 50 2.29 3.35 16.44
C ALA A 50 1.74 2.14 15.66
N ARG A 51 0.65 1.52 16.13
CA ARG A 51 -0.04 0.45 15.41
C ARG A 51 -0.74 0.98 14.17
N LEU A 52 -1.51 2.06 14.32
CA LEU A 52 -2.20 2.74 13.23
C LEU A 52 -1.21 3.24 12.15
N ALA A 53 -0.11 3.88 12.57
CA ALA A 53 0.92 4.38 11.65
C ALA A 53 1.56 3.24 10.84
N ARG A 54 1.86 2.09 11.45
CA ARG A 54 2.37 0.93 10.72
C ARG A 54 1.38 0.42 9.67
N CYS A 55 0.09 0.34 10.01
CA CYS A 55 -0.95 -0.06 9.06
C CYS A 55 -1.09 0.93 7.89
N ALA A 56 -0.90 2.24 8.14
CA ALA A 56 -0.89 3.26 7.10
C ALA A 56 0.36 3.20 6.21
N LEU A 57 1.54 2.92 6.75
CA LEU A 57 2.78 2.86 5.98
C LEU A 57 2.81 1.71 4.98
N VAL A 58 2.23 0.56 5.33
CA VAL A 58 2.13 -0.60 4.42
C VAL A 58 1.36 -0.26 3.14
N VAL A 59 0.34 0.59 3.22
CA VAL A 59 -0.45 1.05 2.06
C VAL A 59 0.12 2.30 1.39
N SER A 60 1.20 2.87 1.91
CA SER A 60 1.80 4.12 1.39
C SER A 60 2.99 3.87 0.49
N VAL A 61 3.53 2.65 0.48
CA VAL A 61 4.62 2.26 -0.41
C VAL A 61 3.99 1.79 -1.73
N PRO A 62 4.06 2.58 -2.82
CA PRO A 62 3.65 2.07 -4.12
C PRO A 62 4.49 0.82 -4.43
N PRO A 63 3.89 -0.26 -4.96
CA PRO A 63 4.66 -1.45 -5.32
C PRO A 63 5.80 -1.04 -6.25
N ASP A 64 7.05 -1.35 -5.88
CA ASP A 64 8.21 -1.03 -6.72
C ASP A 64 8.01 -1.78 -8.05
N PRO A 65 7.94 -1.08 -9.19
CA PRO A 65 7.71 -1.71 -10.48
C PRO A 65 8.78 -2.76 -10.81
N ARG A 66 9.99 -2.66 -10.23
CA ARG A 66 11.10 -3.61 -10.42
C ARG A 66 10.95 -4.90 -9.60
N ILE A 67 10.07 -4.91 -8.59
CA ILE A 67 9.80 -6.11 -7.79
C ILE A 67 8.71 -6.95 -8.47
N VAL A 68 7.74 -6.30 -9.12
CA VAL A 68 6.66 -6.98 -9.85
C VAL A 68 7.20 -7.78 -11.05
N GLU A 69 8.24 -7.30 -11.73
CA GLU A 69 8.87 -8.03 -12.84
C GLU A 69 9.64 -9.30 -12.40
N ARG A 70 10.04 -9.40 -11.12
CA ARG A 70 10.82 -10.54 -10.61
C ARG A 70 9.99 -11.79 -10.36
N ASP A 71 8.72 -11.62 -10.00
CA ASP A 71 7.82 -12.76 -9.79
C ASP A 71 7.40 -13.43 -11.11
N ASP A 72 7.36 -12.69 -12.22
CA ASP A 72 7.11 -13.24 -13.56
C ASP A 72 8.33 -13.99 -14.13
N ALA A 73 9.55 -13.55 -13.79
CA ALA A 73 10.78 -14.24 -14.17
C ALA A 73 10.94 -15.60 -13.47
N CYS A 74 10.57 -15.69 -12.17
CA CYS A 74 10.60 -16.95 -11.42
C CYS A 74 9.48 -17.93 -11.81
N ARG A 75 8.36 -17.45 -12.36
CA ARG A 75 7.31 -18.33 -12.90
C ARG A 75 7.62 -18.89 -14.29
N SER A 76 8.46 -18.21 -15.08
CA SER A 76 8.82 -18.68 -16.43
C SER A 76 9.86 -19.80 -16.46
N THR A 77 10.55 -20.08 -15.35
CA THR A 77 11.53 -21.20 -15.27
C THR A 77 10.92 -22.50 -14.73
N LEU A 78 9.60 -22.59 -14.58
CA LEU A 78 8.89 -23.71 -13.95
C LEU A 78 7.80 -24.34 -14.84
N ASN A 79 7.96 -24.24 -16.16
CA ASN A 79 7.36 -25.20 -17.10
C ASN A 79 8.45 -25.70 -18.06
N PRO A 80 8.50 -27.03 -18.30
CA PRO A 80 9.71 -27.81 -18.55
C PRO A 80 10.43 -27.53 -19.87
#